data_AF-A0A840DFT7-F1
#
_entry.id   AF-A0A840DFT7-F1
#
_cell.length_a   1.000
_cell.length_b   1.000
_cell.length_c   1.000
_cell.angle_alpha   90.00
_cell.angle_beta   90.00
_cell.angle_gamma   90.00
#
_symmetry.space_group_name_H-M   'P 1'
#
loop_
_entity.id
_entity.type
_entity.pdbx_description
1 polymer ?
#
loop_
_entity_poly.entity_id
_entity_poly.type
_entity_poly.pdbx_seq_one_letter_code
_entity_poly.pdbx_strand_id
1 'polypeptide(L)'
;MSAPQSPAADDIQTLFRYTRWANARMLDAMQAAEAVPVRAVELLSHLLRVQDVWFGRVEGTAHADLALWVDEDLAACAERAGTSVAR
;
A
#
# COMPACT_ATOMS: atom_id res chain seq x y z
N MET A 1 -2.02 20.00 31.39
CA MET A 1 -1.47 19.19 30.29
C MET A 1 -2.22 19.60 29.03
N SER A 2 -1.55 20.21 28.06
CA SER A 2 -2.20 20.56 26.78
C SER A 2 -2.48 19.28 25.99
N ALA A 3 -3.65 19.21 25.36
CA ALA A 3 -4.01 18.12 24.46
C ALA A 3 -3.05 18.09 23.25
N PRO A 4 -2.74 16.90 22.70
CA PRO A 4 -1.99 16.81 21.45
C PRO A 4 -2.76 17.55 20.36
N GLN A 5 -2.08 18.43 19.63
CA GLN A 5 -2.67 19.10 18.48
C GLN A 5 -2.95 18.06 17.40
N SER A 6 -4.13 18.11 16.80
CA SER A 6 -4.45 17.27 15.64
C SER A 6 -3.43 17.54 14.53
N PRO A 7 -2.93 16.50 13.84
CA PRO A 7 -2.02 16.70 12.71
C PRO A 7 -2.70 17.57 11.64
N ALA A 8 -1.91 18.46 11.01
CA ALA A 8 -2.42 19.28 9.93
C ALA A 8 -2.74 18.39 8.72
N ALA A 9 -3.69 18.81 7.88
CA ALA A 9 -4.05 18.05 6.67
C ALA A 9 -2.83 17.82 5.75
N ASP A 10 -1.88 18.76 5.73
CA ASP A 10 -0.63 18.67 4.96
C ASP A 10 0.30 17.53 5.43
N ASP A 11 0.25 17.20 6.73
CA ASP A 11 1.02 16.09 7.29
C ASP A 11 0.52 14.75 6.74
N ILE A 12 -0.81 14.60 6.63
CA ILE A 12 -1.45 13.39 6.11
C ILE A 12 -1.12 13.19 4.62
N GLN A 13 -1.18 14.25 3.81
CA GLN A 13 -0.80 14.18 2.39
C GLN A 13 0.67 13.77 2.21
N THR A 14 1.54 14.24 3.10
CA THR A 14 2.95 13.88 3.09
C THR A 14 3.15 12.39 3.39
N LEU A 15 2.39 11.82 4.34
CA LEU A 15 2.42 10.38 4.61
C LEU A 15 1.99 9.55 3.39
N PHE A 16 0.92 9.93 2.69
CA PHE A 16 0.50 9.23 1.48
C PHE A 16 1.54 9.29 0.36
N ARG A 17 2.18 10.45 0.16
CA ARG A 17 3.28 10.60 -0.81
C ARG A 17 4.47 9.72 -0.44
N TYR A 18 4.84 9.68 0.85
CA TYR A 18 5.89 8.80 1.34
C TYR A 18 5.56 7.33 1.10
N THR A 19 4.35 6.89 1.44
CA THR A 19 3.90 5.50 1.23
C THR A 19 3.97 5.10 -0.25
N ARG A 20 3.51 5.97 -1.16
CA ARG A 20 3.63 5.72 -2.61
C ARG A 20 5.08 5.57 -3.05
N TRP A 21 5.95 6.48 -2.61
CA TRP A 21 7.39 6.41 -2.91
C TRP A 21 8.01 5.12 -2.36
N ALA A 22 7.67 4.72 -1.14
CA ALA A 22 8.21 3.52 -0.51
C ALA A 22 7.76 2.26 -1.25
N ASN A 23 6.47 2.15 -1.60
CA ASN A 23 5.94 1.02 -2.35
C ASN A 23 6.59 0.90 -3.74
N ALA A 24 6.73 2.01 -4.47
CA ALA A 24 7.38 2.02 -5.78
C ALA A 24 8.85 1.57 -5.67
N ARG A 25 9.58 2.10 -4.69
CA ARG A 25 10.99 1.76 -4.48
C ARG A 25 11.20 0.31 -4.07
N MET A 26 10.27 -0.28 -3.32
CA MET A 26 10.26 -1.70 -3.01
C MET A 26 9.99 -2.56 -4.25
N LEU A 27 9.00 -2.20 -5.06
CA LEU A 27 8.69 -2.88 -6.32
C LEU A 27 9.89 -2.86 -7.28
N ASP A 28 10.50 -1.69 -7.49
CA ASP A 28 11.68 -1.54 -8.34
C ASP A 28 12.82 -2.47 -7.89
N ALA A 29 13.08 -2.52 -6.58
CA ALA A 29 14.12 -3.38 -6.02
C ALA A 29 13.80 -4.88 -6.20
N MET A 30 12.54 -5.28 -6.02
CA MET A 30 12.10 -6.65 -6.19
C MET A 30 12.14 -7.08 -7.66
N GLN A 31 11.74 -6.21 -8.59
CA GLN A 31 11.76 -6.49 -10.03
C GLN A 31 13.19 -6.57 -10.60
N ALA A 32 14.14 -5.83 -10.02
CA ALA A 32 15.54 -5.87 -10.42
C ALA A 32 16.33 -7.04 -9.80
N ALA A 33 15.78 -7.73 -8.80
CA ALA A 33 16.44 -8.85 -8.14
C ALA A 33 16.42 -10.11 -9.02
N GLU A 34 17.54 -10.86 -9.04
CA GLU A 34 17.61 -12.15 -9.73
C GLU A 34 16.63 -13.17 -9.17
N ALA A 35 16.41 -13.13 -7.85
CA ALA A 35 15.43 -13.95 -7.15
C ALA A 35 14.79 -13.14 -6.01
N VAL A 36 13.46 -13.11 -6.00
CA VAL A 36 12.69 -12.48 -4.93
C VAL A 36 12.24 -13.55 -3.93
N PRO A 37 12.52 -13.41 -2.62
CA PRO A 37 12.00 -14.32 -1.63
C PRO A 37 10.46 -14.35 -1.66
N VAL A 38 9.87 -15.54 -1.68
CA VAL A 38 8.40 -15.72 -1.68
C VAL A 38 7.74 -14.90 -0.57
N ARG A 39 8.32 -14.95 0.64
CA ARG A 39 7.82 -14.20 1.79
C ARG A 39 7.81 -12.68 1.59
N ALA A 40 8.75 -12.14 0.80
CA ALA A 40 8.76 -10.71 0.50
C ALA A 40 7.58 -10.32 -0.41
N VAL A 41 7.23 -11.17 -1.38
CA VAL A 41 6.06 -10.98 -2.24
C VAL A 41 4.76 -11.06 -1.41
N GLU A 42 4.64 -12.06 -0.54
CA GLU A 42 3.48 -12.20 0.36
C GLU A 42 3.26 -10.95 1.23
N LEU A 43 4.34 -10.40 1.80
CA LEU A 43 4.27 -9.22 2.65
C LEU A 43 3.91 -7.96 1.86
N LEU A 44 4.43 -7.80 0.64
CA LEU A 44 4.07 -6.68 -0.23
C LEU A 44 2.61 -6.78 -0.67
N SER A 45 2.14 -7.97 -1.07
CA SER A 45 0.74 -8.24 -1.39
C SER A 45 -0.17 -7.85 -0.22
N HIS A 46 0.14 -8.33 0.98
CA HIS A 46 -0.60 -7.99 2.19
C HIS A 46 -0.64 -6.47 2.44
N LEU A 47 0.51 -5.79 2.36
CA LEU A 47 0.62 -4.35 2.59
C LEU A 47 -0.25 -3.54 1.61
N LEU A 48 -0.27 -3.91 0.33
CA LEU A 48 -1.07 -3.23 -0.69
C LEU A 48 -2.56 -3.51 -0.51
N ARG A 49 -2.94 -4.75 -0.17
CA ARG A 49 -4.35 -5.10 0.10
C ARG A 49 -4.90 -4.39 1.33
N VAL A 50 -4.10 -4.24 2.38
CA VAL A 50 -4.46 -3.46 3.57
C VAL A 50 -4.75 -2.00 3.19
N GLN A 51 -3.98 -1.41 2.29
CA GLN A 51 -4.24 -0.05 1.80
C GLN A 51 -5.60 0.05 1.10
N ASP A 52 -5.91 -0.89 0.20
CA ASP A 52 -7.21 -0.91 -0.49
C ASP A 52 -8.38 -1.13 0.47
N VAL A 53 -8.23 -1.98 1.48
CA VAL A 53 -9.27 -2.21 2.49
C VAL A 53 -9.53 -0.94 3.30
N TRP A 54 -8.49 -0.28 3.80
CA TRP A 54 -8.68 0.93 4.61
C TRP A 54 -9.20 2.10 3.79
N PHE A 55 -8.68 2.30 2.57
CA PHE A 55 -9.20 3.31 1.66
C PHE A 55 -10.65 3.00 1.28
N GLY A 56 -10.96 1.73 1.00
CA GLY A 56 -12.32 1.28 0.71
C GLY A 56 -13.30 1.57 1.85
N ARG A 57 -12.87 1.50 3.11
CA ARG A 57 -13.70 1.88 4.28
C ARG A 57 -13.95 3.38 4.36
N VAL A 58 -12.95 4.20 4.02
CA VAL A 58 -13.10 5.67 3.96
C VAL A 58 -14.07 6.06 2.85
N GLU A 59 -13.95 5.44 1.68
CA GLU A 59 -14.76 5.73 0.50
C GLU A 59 -16.11 4.97 0.45
N GLY A 60 -16.34 4.02 1.36
CA GLY A 60 -17.54 3.17 1.36
C GLY A 60 -17.66 2.24 0.15
N THR A 61 -16.54 1.71 -0.36
CA THR A 61 -16.52 0.81 -1.54
C THR A 61 -16.38 -0.66 -1.14
N ALA A 62 -16.66 -1.56 -2.10
CA ALA A 62 -16.47 -3.01 -1.93
C ALA A 62 -15.02 -3.43 -1.60
N HIS A 63 -14.03 -2.54 -1.79
CA HIS A 63 -12.65 -2.83 -1.38
C HIS A 63 -12.52 -3.03 0.14
N ALA A 64 -13.46 -2.49 0.94
CA ALA A 64 -13.50 -2.64 2.39
C ALA A 64 -13.56 -4.10 2.88
N ASP A 65 -14.03 -5.01 2.01
CA ASP A 65 -14.28 -6.43 2.33
C ASP A 65 -13.29 -7.39 1.66
N LEU A 66 -12.22 -6.88 1.04
CA LEU A 66 -11.19 -7.74 0.45
C LEU A 66 -10.50 -8.57 1.53
N ALA A 67 -10.23 -9.85 1.22
CA ALA A 67 -9.38 -10.69 2.06
C ALA A 67 -7.98 -10.05 2.21
N LEU A 68 -7.37 -10.11 3.40
CA LEU A 68 -6.08 -9.45 3.64
C LEU A 68 -4.87 -10.30 3.25
N TRP A 69 -5.01 -11.62 3.28
CA TRP A 69 -3.96 -12.59 2.97
C TRP A 69 -4.41 -13.39 1.75
N VAL A 70 -3.80 -13.11 0.61
CA VAL A 70 -4.04 -13.80 -0.65
C VAL A 70 -2.68 -13.99 -1.32
N ASP A 71 -2.49 -15.17 -1.90
CA ASP A 71 -1.33 -15.47 -2.72
C ASP A 71 -1.46 -14.70 -4.04
N GLU A 72 -0.80 -13.55 -4.11
CA GLU A 72 -0.67 -12.73 -5.32
C GLU A 72 0.79 -12.74 -5.76
N ASP A 73 1.03 -12.72 -7.07
CA ASP A 73 2.38 -12.60 -7.60
C ASP A 73 2.86 -11.13 -7.61
N LEU A 74 4.13 -10.95 -7.95
CA LEU A 74 4.74 -9.62 -7.99
C LEU A 74 4.12 -8.71 -9.07
N ALA A 75 3.55 -9.28 -10.13
CA ALA A 75 2.90 -8.52 -11.19
C ALA A 75 1.57 -7.93 -10.70
N ALA A 76 0.76 -8.72 -10.00
CA ALA A 76 -0.46 -8.25 -9.34
C ALA A 76 -0.15 -7.17 -8.28
N CYS A 77 0.94 -7.31 -7.53
CA CYS A 77 1.42 -6.27 -6.62
C CYS A 77 1.72 -4.96 -7.36
N ALA A 78 2.38 -5.02 -8.52
CA ALA A 78 2.72 -3.84 -9.31
C ALA A 78 1.46 -3.14 -9.86
N GLU A 79 0.48 -3.89 -10.36
CA GLU A 79 -0.79 -3.35 -10.85
C GLU A 79 -1.55 -2.61 -9.74
N ARG A 80 -1.67 -3.24 -8.57
CA ARG A 80 -2.36 -2.66 -7.39
C ARG A 80 -1.66 -1.38 -6.93
N ALA A 81 -0.34 -1.39 -6.86
CA ALA A 81 0.44 -0.20 -6.51
C ALA A 81 0.30 0.93 -7.54
N GLY A 82 0.18 0.63 -8.84
CA GLY A 82 -0.08 1.63 -9.88
C GLY A 82 -1.46 2.27 -9.74
N THR A 83 -2.47 1.49 -9.37
CA THR A 83 -3.84 1.99 -9.19
C THR A 83 -3.95 3.00 -8.03
N SER A 84 -3.15 2.83 -6.97
CA SER A 84 -3.10 3.77 -5.84
C SER A 84 -2.35 5.08 -6.14
N VAL A 85 -1.62 5.16 -7.26
CA VAL A 85 -0.98 6.40 -7.75
C VAL A 85 -1.97 7.27 -8.52
N ALA A 86 -2.99 6.66 -9.14
CA ALA A 86 -4.00 7.36 -9.93
C ALA A 86 -5.19 7.92 -9.12
N ARG A 87 -5.30 7.53 -7.84
CA ARG A 87 -6.33 7.97 -6.89
C ARG A 87 -5.73 8.94 -5.87
#